data_AF-A0A3N5L6F3-F1
#
_entry.id   AF-A0A3N5L6F3-F1
#
_cell.length_a   1.000
_cell.length_b   1.000
_cell.length_c   1.000
_cell.angle_alpha   90.00
_cell.angle_beta   90.00
_cell.angle_gamma   90.00
#
_symmetry.space_group_name_H-M   'P 1'
#
loop_
_entity.id
_entity.type
_entity.pdbx_description
1 polymer ?
#
loop_
_entity_poly.entity_id
_entity_poly.type
_entity_poly.pdbx_seq_one_letter_code
_entity_poly.pdbx_strand_id
1 'polypeptide(L)'
;MKISIITKQQDLLKRPLAGDILKDADGTINIQIQELNNDDYEFLLAIHCLIENKLIEKRKIKITDIEDFEKSYYSNSKISGSQDDPGDEPDSPYHKEHIFATYIEMLIAKELNLSWKSCR
;
A
#
# COMPACT_ATOMS: atom_id res chain seq x y z
N MET A 1 -3.37 13.84 -15.08
CA MET A 1 -3.46 12.65 -14.22
C MET A 1 -4.70 12.82 -13.37
N LYS A 2 -5.58 11.81 -13.31
CA LYS A 2 -6.78 11.80 -12.49
C LYS A 2 -6.60 10.73 -11.41
N ILE A 3 -6.76 11.11 -10.15
CA ILE A 3 -6.62 10.22 -9.00
C ILE A 3 -7.93 10.24 -8.22
N SER A 4 -8.38 9.07 -7.82
CA SER A 4 -9.52 8.85 -6.93
C SER A 4 -9.02 8.04 -5.73
N ILE A 5 -9.43 8.42 -4.53
CA ILE A 5 -9.05 7.75 -3.28
C ILE A 5 -10.35 7.39 -2.57
N ILE A 6 -10.53 6.10 -2.27
CA ILE A 6 -11.73 5.58 -1.62
C ILE A 6 -11.35 4.62 -0.51
N THR A 7 -12.07 4.70 0.60
CA THR A 7 -11.97 3.73 1.72
C THR A 7 -12.95 2.59 1.49
N LYS A 8 -12.56 1.39 1.92
CA LYS A 8 -13.38 0.17 1.85
C LYS A 8 -13.14 -0.73 3.05
N GLN A 9 -14.17 -1.48 3.44
CA GLN A 9 -14.01 -2.59 4.37
C GLN A 9 -13.03 -3.63 3.82
N GLN A 10 -12.26 -4.27 4.70
CA GLN A 10 -11.15 -5.16 4.33
C GLN A 10 -11.57 -6.31 3.41
N ASP A 11 -12.76 -6.87 3.62
CA ASP A 11 -13.35 -7.95 2.83
C ASP A 11 -13.80 -7.50 1.43
N LEU A 12 -13.91 -6.19 1.20
CA LEU A 12 -14.25 -5.57 -0.08
C LEU A 12 -13.03 -5.09 -0.86
N LEU A 13 -11.83 -5.17 -0.27
CA LEU A 13 -10.58 -4.95 -0.99
C LEU A 13 -10.29 -6.18 -1.87
N LYS A 14 -9.79 -5.92 -3.08
CA LYS A 14 -9.46 -6.98 -4.04
C LYS A 14 -8.34 -7.89 -3.53
N ARG A 15 -7.51 -7.37 -2.62
CA ARG A 15 -6.29 -7.98 -2.11
C ARG A 15 -6.23 -7.79 -0.60
N PRO A 16 -5.63 -8.72 0.16
CA PRO A 16 -5.49 -8.62 1.62
C PRO A 16 -4.37 -7.64 2.02
N LEU A 17 -4.30 -6.49 1.35
CA LEU A 17 -3.36 -5.41 1.59
C LEU A 17 -4.08 -4.26 2.29
N ALA A 18 -3.35 -3.41 3.00
CA ALA A 18 -3.91 -2.21 3.60
C ALA A 18 -4.36 -1.19 2.53
N GLY A 19 -3.77 -1.25 1.32
CA GLY A 19 -4.27 -0.52 0.16
C GLY A 19 -3.90 -1.19 -1.17
N ASP A 20 -4.66 -0.87 -2.21
CA ASP A 20 -4.48 -1.40 -3.56
C ASP A 20 -4.70 -0.29 -4.61
N ILE A 21 -4.07 -0.42 -5.77
CA ILE A 21 -4.13 0.58 -6.83
C ILE A 21 -4.63 -0.06 -8.12
N LEU A 22 -5.78 0.45 -8.58
CA LEU A 22 -6.43 0.01 -9.80
C LEU A 22 -6.39 1.13 -10.83
N LYS A 23 -6.15 0.76 -12.08
CA LYS A 23 -6.26 1.69 -13.21
C LYS A 23 -7.55 1.45 -13.96
N ASP A 24 -8.40 2.46 -14.01
CA ASP A 24 -9.66 2.39 -14.75
C ASP A 24 -9.45 2.51 -16.26
N ALA A 25 -10.48 2.11 -17.02
CA ALA A 25 -10.50 2.23 -18.48
C ALA A 25 -10.37 3.68 -18.97
N ASP A 26 -10.82 4.67 -18.19
CA ASP A 26 -10.66 6.11 -18.49
C ASP A 26 -9.26 6.65 -18.13
N GLY A 27 -8.39 5.81 -17.58
CA GLY A 27 -7.04 6.17 -17.14
C GLY A 27 -6.97 6.78 -15.74
N THR A 28 -8.05 6.78 -14.96
CA THR A 28 -8.04 7.16 -13.54
C THR A 28 -7.23 6.16 -12.71
N ILE A 29 -6.38 6.67 -11.83
CA ILE A 29 -5.71 5.88 -10.78
C ILE A 29 -6.65 5.86 -9.58
N ASN A 30 -7.20 4.69 -9.26
CA ASN A 30 -8.05 4.48 -8.09
C ASN A 30 -7.24 3.82 -7.00
N ILE A 31 -6.99 4.56 -5.93
CA ILE A 31 -6.39 4.07 -4.71
C ILE A 31 -7.51 3.63 -3.79
N GLN A 32 -7.55 2.34 -3.47
CA GLN A 32 -8.49 1.78 -2.51
C GLN A 32 -7.71 1.49 -1.23
N ILE A 33 -8.14 2.04 -0.11
CA ILE A 33 -7.49 1.84 1.18
C ILE A 33 -8.48 1.20 2.16
N GLN A 34 -7.95 0.49 3.14
CA GLN A 34 -8.75 -0.04 4.23
C GLN A 34 -9.42 1.09 5.01
N GLU A 35 -10.71 0.91 5.31
CA GLU A 35 -11.45 1.78 6.22
C GLU A 35 -10.96 1.55 7.66
N LEU A 36 -10.42 2.60 8.27
CA LEU A 36 -9.84 2.57 9.62
C LEU A 36 -10.69 3.33 10.64
N ASN A 37 -11.80 3.96 10.20
CA ASN A 37 -12.62 4.86 11.02
C ASN A 37 -11.81 6.01 11.65
N ASN A 38 -10.73 6.41 10.97
CA ASN A 38 -9.86 7.51 11.34
C ASN A 38 -9.32 8.12 10.05
N ASP A 39 -9.77 9.33 9.74
CA ASP A 39 -9.47 10.03 8.50
C ASP A 39 -8.00 10.39 8.36
N ASP A 40 -7.31 10.70 9.46
CA ASP A 40 -5.87 10.94 9.44
C ASP A 40 -5.05 9.68 9.09
N TYR A 41 -5.41 8.51 9.64
CA TYR A 41 -4.75 7.25 9.29
C TYR A 41 -5.07 6.82 7.85
N GLU A 42 -6.29 7.01 7.41
CA GLU A 42 -6.68 6.80 6.02
C GLU A 42 -5.91 7.72 5.07
N PHE A 43 -5.70 8.98 5.46
CA PHE A 43 -4.86 9.92 4.72
C PHE A 43 -3.40 9.48 4.63
N LEU A 44 -2.81 9.00 5.74
CA LEU A 44 -1.45 8.46 5.74
C LEU A 44 -1.32 7.26 4.81
N LEU A 45 -2.25 6.32 4.87
CA LEU A 45 -2.28 5.14 4.02
C LEU A 45 -2.45 5.50 2.54
N ALA A 46 -3.30 6.49 2.24
CA ALA A 46 -3.46 7.01 0.89
C ALA A 46 -2.17 7.62 0.33
N ILE A 47 -1.43 8.37 1.15
CA ILE A 47 -0.13 8.93 0.77
C ILE A 47 0.89 7.81 0.51
N HIS A 48 0.95 6.80 1.40
CA HIS A 48 1.82 5.64 1.24
C HIS A 48 1.59 4.99 -0.13
N CYS A 49 0.35 4.59 -0.42
CA CYS A 49 0.00 3.96 -1.68
C CYS A 49 0.32 4.84 -2.89
N LEU A 50 0.01 6.15 -2.81
CA LEU A 50 0.27 7.08 -3.90
C LEU A 50 1.76 7.18 -4.25
N ILE A 51 2.61 7.30 -3.23
CA ILE A 51 4.07 7.43 -3.41
C ILE A 51 4.65 6.13 -3.96
N GLU A 52 4.31 4.99 -3.35
CA GLU A 52 4.81 3.68 -3.74
C GLU A 52 4.48 3.38 -5.21
N ASN A 53 3.21 3.53 -5.60
CA ASN A 53 2.81 3.30 -6.99
C ASN A 53 3.46 4.28 -7.96
N LYS A 54 3.63 5.55 -7.57
CA LYS A 54 4.32 6.50 -8.44
C LYS A 54 5.76 6.05 -8.73
N LEU A 55 6.43 5.49 -7.74
CA LEU A 55 7.80 4.99 -7.89
C LEU A 55 7.84 3.68 -8.68
N ILE A 56 6.92 2.75 -8.43
CA ILE A 56 6.71 1.52 -9.22
C ILE A 56 6.56 1.86 -10.70
N GLU A 57 5.64 2.77 -11.05
CA GLU A 57 5.43 3.23 -12.42
C GLU A 57 6.71 3.84 -13.02
N LYS A 58 7.34 4.76 -12.27
CA LYS A 58 8.52 5.49 -12.76
C LYS A 58 9.70 4.56 -13.02
N ARG A 59 9.85 3.52 -12.20
CA ARG A 59 10.91 2.51 -12.28
C ARG A 59 10.52 1.33 -13.17
N LYS A 60 9.29 1.31 -13.70
CA LYS A 60 8.76 0.29 -14.60
C LYS A 60 8.81 -1.11 -13.98
N ILE A 61 8.57 -1.21 -12.67
CA ILE A 61 8.41 -2.50 -12.01
C ILE A 61 7.13 -3.13 -12.56
N LYS A 62 7.21 -4.40 -12.98
CA LYS A 62 6.06 -5.07 -13.56
C LYS A 62 5.10 -5.46 -12.46
N ILE A 63 3.83 -5.11 -12.65
CA ILE A 63 2.76 -5.52 -11.74
C ILE A 63 2.69 -7.03 -11.60
N THR A 64 2.95 -7.78 -12.68
CA THR A 64 2.99 -9.26 -12.63
C THR A 64 4.06 -9.79 -11.68
N ASP A 65 5.22 -9.13 -11.61
CA ASP A 65 6.31 -9.56 -10.71
C ASP A 65 5.91 -9.33 -9.25
N ILE A 66 5.20 -8.23 -8.96
CA ILE A 66 4.63 -7.90 -7.65
C ILE A 66 3.54 -8.92 -7.27
N GLU A 67 2.59 -9.17 -8.18
CA GLU A 67 1.49 -10.12 -7.97
C GLU A 67 2.00 -11.55 -7.72
N ASP A 68 2.99 -12.01 -8.51
CA ASP A 68 3.60 -13.32 -8.34
C ASP A 68 4.36 -13.43 -7.02
N PHE A 69 5.09 -12.38 -6.63
CA PHE A 69 5.78 -12.31 -5.34
C PHE A 69 4.80 -12.38 -4.18
N GLU A 70 3.77 -11.53 -4.16
CA GLU A 70 2.78 -11.48 -3.07
C GLU A 70 2.00 -12.79 -2.96
N LYS A 71 1.63 -13.40 -4.09
CA LYS A 71 1.02 -14.73 -4.10
C LYS A 71 1.93 -15.78 -3.48
N SER A 72 3.23 -15.75 -3.79
CA SER A 72 4.23 -16.63 -3.19
C SER A 72 4.40 -16.37 -1.69
N TYR A 73 4.50 -15.09 -1.29
CA TYR A 73 4.61 -14.64 0.09
C TYR A 73 3.45 -15.15 0.96
N TYR A 74 2.21 -14.94 0.52
CA TYR A 74 1.01 -15.41 1.24
C TYR A 74 0.84 -16.94 1.20
N SER A 75 1.38 -17.64 0.19
CA SER A 75 1.29 -19.10 0.10
C SER A 75 2.34 -19.80 0.97
N ASN A 76 3.51 -19.18 1.15
CA ASN A 76 4.66 -19.76 1.87
C ASN A 76 4.79 -19.29 3.32
N SER A 77 4.15 -18.18 3.68
CA SER A 77 4.10 -17.73 5.06
C SER A 77 3.33 -18.77 5.90
N LYS A 78 4.08 -19.57 6.68
CA LYS A 78 3.57 -20.30 7.86
C LYS A 78 3.03 -19.36 8.93
N ILE A 79 3.11 -18.06 8.70
CA ILE A 79 2.69 -17.00 9.59
C ILE A 79 1.25 -16.67 9.26
N SER A 80 0.34 -17.57 9.65
CA SER A 80 -1.06 -17.19 9.81
C SER A 80 -1.12 -16.11 10.89
N GLY A 81 -1.17 -14.84 10.49
CA GLY A 81 -1.44 -13.72 11.39
C GLY A 81 -0.27 -12.82 11.78
N SER A 82 0.82 -12.71 11.02
CA SER A 82 1.64 -11.50 11.12
C SER A 82 1.07 -10.41 10.22
N GLN A 83 1.01 -9.19 10.76
CA GLN A 83 0.62 -7.97 10.07
C GLN A 83 1.73 -7.46 9.13
N ASP A 84 2.65 -8.32 8.70
CA ASP A 84 3.85 -7.92 7.97
C ASP A 84 3.51 -7.74 6.48
N ASP A 85 3.77 -6.54 5.96
CA ASP A 85 3.48 -6.16 4.58
C ASP A 85 4.51 -6.80 3.63
N PRO A 86 4.09 -7.44 2.52
CA PRO A 86 5.03 -8.01 1.55
C PRO A 86 6.05 -7.00 0.99
N GLY A 87 5.77 -5.69 1.04
CA GLY A 87 6.74 -4.64 0.69
C GLY A 87 7.92 -4.52 1.64
N ASP A 88 7.81 -5.00 2.88
CA ASP A 88 8.89 -4.96 3.87
C ASP A 88 9.97 -6.02 3.62
N GLU A 89 9.66 -7.06 2.83
CA GLU A 89 10.60 -8.13 2.52
C GLU A 89 11.74 -7.66 1.59
N PRO A 90 13.02 -7.90 1.94
CA PRO A 90 14.16 -7.42 1.15
C PRO A 90 14.22 -7.92 -0.30
N ASP A 91 13.59 -9.06 -0.59
CA ASP A 91 13.49 -9.65 -1.93
C ASP A 91 12.22 -9.24 -2.69
N SER A 92 11.34 -8.46 -2.07
CA SER A 92 10.17 -7.89 -2.72
C SER A 92 10.60 -7.01 -3.90
N PRO A 93 9.97 -7.17 -5.09
CA PRO A 93 10.34 -6.42 -6.28
C PRO A 93 10.08 -4.92 -6.14
N TYR A 94 9.28 -4.52 -5.15
CA TYR A 94 8.94 -3.13 -4.83
C TYR A 94 9.44 -2.68 -3.44
N HIS A 95 10.36 -3.43 -2.82
CA HIS A 95 10.87 -3.14 -1.48
C HIS A 95 11.40 -1.71 -1.33
N LYS A 96 12.17 -1.24 -2.32
CA LYS A 96 12.77 0.11 -2.26
C LYS A 96 11.74 1.22 -2.34
N GLU A 97 10.63 0.96 -3.02
CA GLU A 97 9.50 1.85 -3.20
C GLU A 97 8.66 1.88 -1.92
N HIS A 98 8.39 0.70 -1.36
CA HIS A 98 7.67 0.53 -0.09
C HIS A 98 8.37 1.27 1.04
N ILE A 99 9.65 0.96 1.28
CA ILE A 99 10.42 1.56 2.37
C ILE A 99 10.50 3.09 2.24
N PHE A 100 10.63 3.61 1.01
CA PHE A 100 10.61 5.05 0.80
C PHE A 100 9.24 5.67 1.13
N ALA A 101 8.14 5.06 0.68
CA ALA A 101 6.79 5.49 1.00
C ALA A 101 6.54 5.47 2.52
N THR A 102 6.97 4.40 3.21
CA THR A 102 6.90 4.26 4.66
C THR A 102 7.64 5.39 5.38
N TYR A 103 8.84 5.77 4.93
CA TYR A 103 9.55 6.90 5.54
C TYR A 103 8.80 8.23 5.38
N ILE A 104 8.16 8.48 4.24
CA ILE A 104 7.37 9.70 4.04
C ILE A 104 6.11 9.66 4.91
N GLU A 105 5.43 8.51 4.97
CA GLU A 105 4.29 8.27 5.85
C GLU A 105 4.65 8.59 7.31
N MET A 106 5.77 8.07 7.81
CA MET A 106 6.27 8.35 9.17
C MET A 106 6.55 9.83 9.42
N LEU A 107 7.09 10.56 8.43
CA LEU A 107 7.35 12.00 8.55
C LEU A 107 6.04 12.78 8.66
N ILE A 108 5.03 12.42 7.88
CA ILE A 108 3.71 13.08 7.91
C ILE A 108 2.96 12.71 9.19
N ALA A 109 3.01 11.45 9.63
CA ALA A 109 2.42 11.03 10.90
C ALA A 109 3.00 11.83 12.06
N LYS A 110 4.32 12.05 12.07
CA LYS A 110 4.98 12.89 13.07
C LYS A 110 4.48 14.33 13.03
N GLU A 111 4.30 14.92 11.84
CA GLU A 111 3.79 16.29 11.68
C GLU A 111 2.34 16.43 12.16
N LEU A 112 1.52 15.40 11.94
CA LEU A 112 0.14 15.31 12.41
C LEU A 112 0.02 14.94 13.90
N ASN A 113 1.15 14.72 14.58
CA ASN A 113 1.21 14.28 15.98
C ASN A 113 0.52 12.92 16.24
N LEU A 114 0.69 11.99 15.30
CA LEU A 114 0.13 10.65 15.31
C LEU A 114 1.19 9.58 15.55
N SER A 115 0.75 8.43 16.09
CA SER A 115 1.57 7.23 16.19
C SER A 115 1.49 6.45 14.89
N TRP A 116 2.56 6.43 14.10
CA TRP A 116 2.63 5.61 12.88
C TRP A 116 2.38 4.12 13.15
N LYS A 117 2.84 3.60 14.29
CA LYS A 117 2.60 2.20 14.71
C LYS A 117 1.12 1.85 14.90
N SER A 118 0.25 2.85 15.03
CA SER A 118 -1.19 2.66 15.21
C SER A 118 -1.95 2.69 13.88
N CYS A 119 -1.26 2.95 12.78
CA CYS A 119 -1.79 3.01 11.42
C CYS A 119 -1.69 1.66 10.66
N ARG A 120 -1.01 0.65 11.23
CA ARG A 120 -0.78 -0.68 10.64
C ARG A 120 -1.22 -1.81 11.57
#